data_AF-A0A2J8AKA0-F1
#
_entry.id   AF-A0A2J8AKA0-F1
#
_cell.length_a   1.000
_cell.length_b   1.000
_cell.length_c   1.000
_cell.angle_alpha   90.00
_cell.angle_beta   90.00
_cell.angle_gamma   90.00
#
_symmetry.space_group_name_H-M   'P 1'
#
loop_
_entity.id
_entity.type
_entity.pdbx_description
1 polymer ?
#
loop_
_entity_poly.entity_id
_entity_poly.type
_entity_poly.pdbx_seq_one_letter_code
_entity_poly.pdbx_strand_id
1 'polypeptide(L)'
;MAMLATRAHAIGSLFTSRRTSRAASGADGISGVEGYTIKPLKTEAELEAERIFLSTALSTWLDEEWTVLPEHQRLGKAAAEAYVALRRGGDDDMGSVVLSLASELLRPELSAAFHASFTGPFDVANKLVEMVMMRDGCDVCCTSPADRERIDRVNTLLSSGSM
;
A
#
# COMPACT_ATOMS: atom_id res chain seq x y z
N MET A 1 19.44 -47.15 -45.30
CA MET A 1 18.47 -46.33 -46.04
C MET A 1 18.20 -45.07 -45.24
N ALA A 2 18.49 -43.90 -45.83
CA ALA A 2 18.13 -42.50 -45.51
C ALA A 2 18.10 -42.10 -44.01
N MET A 3 19.01 -41.32 -43.43
CA MET A 3 19.54 -39.96 -43.74
C MET A 3 18.48 -38.85 -43.85
N LEU A 4 18.50 -37.92 -42.88
CA LEU A 4 18.51 -36.42 -42.94
C LEU A 4 18.21 -35.96 -41.48
N ALA A 5 19.10 -35.42 -40.65
CA ALA A 5 20.01 -34.26 -40.72
C ALA A 5 19.31 -32.93 -41.06
N THR A 6 19.41 -31.96 -40.14
CA THR A 6 19.73 -30.50 -40.30
C THR A 6 19.35 -29.79 -38.98
N ARG A 7 20.31 -29.42 -38.10
CA ARG A 7 20.95 -28.09 -37.91
C ARG A 7 19.93 -26.96 -37.64
N ALA A 8 20.17 -25.91 -36.85
CA ALA A 8 21.21 -25.43 -35.94
C ALA A 8 20.73 -24.04 -35.47
N HIS A 9 21.04 -23.59 -34.25
CA HIS A 9 21.78 -22.34 -34.00
C HIS A 9 21.90 -22.06 -32.49
N ALA A 10 23.14 -21.78 -32.10
CA ALA A 10 23.51 -21.16 -30.82
C ALA A 10 23.42 -19.63 -30.95
N ILE A 11 24.00 -18.93 -29.95
CA ILE A 11 24.22 -17.47 -29.80
C ILE A 11 23.04 -16.84 -29.03
N GLY A 12 23.20 -16.09 -27.95
CA GLY A 12 24.35 -15.50 -27.29
C GLY A 12 23.83 -14.44 -26.32
N SER A 13 24.62 -14.19 -25.28
CA SER A 13 24.48 -13.17 -24.24
C SER A 13 24.04 -11.77 -24.74
N LEU A 14 23.28 -11.03 -23.93
CA LEU A 14 23.73 -9.76 -23.29
C LEU A 14 22.54 -8.88 -22.87
N PHE A 15 22.58 -8.51 -21.60
CA PHE A 15 21.93 -7.36 -21.00
C PHE A 15 22.09 -6.11 -21.88
N THR A 16 21.01 -5.44 -22.30
CA THR A 16 20.99 -3.97 -22.36
C THR A 16 19.58 -3.45 -22.09
N SER A 17 19.46 -2.66 -21.03
CA SER A 17 18.34 -1.76 -20.77
C SER A 17 18.25 -0.76 -21.92
N ARG A 18 17.06 -0.60 -22.50
CA ARG A 18 16.75 0.52 -23.40
C ARG A 18 15.52 1.25 -22.88
N ARG A 19 15.77 2.20 -21.97
CA ARG A 19 14.90 3.36 -21.77
C ARG A 19 14.69 4.01 -23.14
N THR A 20 13.46 4.02 -23.64
CA THR A 20 13.05 4.91 -24.72
C THR A 20 12.22 6.01 -24.10
N SER A 21 12.89 7.07 -23.63
CA SER A 21 12.22 8.34 -23.38
C SER A 21 11.88 8.94 -24.75
N ARG A 22 10.63 8.81 -25.18
CA ARG A 22 10.13 9.52 -26.35
C ARG A 22 9.93 10.97 -25.96
N ALA A 23 10.78 11.85 -26.49
CA ALA A 23 10.52 13.27 -26.51
C ALA A 23 9.29 13.52 -27.38
N ALA A 24 8.24 14.07 -26.79
CA ALA A 24 7.14 14.71 -27.50
C ALA A 24 7.14 16.18 -27.12
N SER A 25 7.53 16.98 -28.09
CA SER A 25 7.51 18.44 -28.11
C SER A 25 6.07 18.97 -28.17
N GLY A 26 5.75 19.91 -27.27
CA GLY A 26 4.80 21.00 -27.52
C GLY A 26 3.31 20.68 -27.51
N ALA A 27 2.67 20.85 -26.35
CA ALA A 27 1.32 21.40 -26.18
C ALA A 27 1.12 21.71 -24.68
N ASP A 28 0.79 22.97 -24.37
CA ASP A 28 0.31 23.54 -23.10
C ASP A 28 0.66 22.83 -21.78
N GLY A 29 1.48 23.53 -20.97
CA GLY A 29 1.99 23.10 -19.67
C GLY A 29 0.93 22.91 -18.59
N ILE A 30 0.17 21.82 -18.68
CA ILE A 30 -0.30 21.12 -17.49
C ILE A 30 0.91 20.30 -17.05
N SER A 31 1.65 20.78 -16.04
CA SER A 31 2.57 19.90 -15.32
C SER A 31 1.72 18.75 -14.77
N GLY A 32 1.80 17.57 -15.38
CA GLY A 32 1.10 16.40 -14.89
C GLY A 32 1.48 16.20 -13.42
N VAL A 33 0.49 15.89 -12.58
CA VAL A 33 0.77 15.49 -11.20
C VAL A 33 1.49 14.15 -11.27
N GLU A 34 2.77 14.12 -10.88
CA GLU A 34 3.55 12.89 -10.80
C GLU A 34 3.02 12.05 -9.63
N GLY A 35 2.64 10.80 -9.91
CA GLY A 35 2.14 9.88 -8.88
C GLY A 35 3.23 9.45 -7.90
N TYR A 36 2.85 9.14 -6.67
CA TYR A 36 3.77 8.60 -5.67
C TYR A 36 3.86 7.07 -5.83
N THR A 37 5.08 6.54 -5.91
CA THR A 37 5.33 5.09 -5.83
C THR A 37 5.76 4.72 -4.42
N ILE A 38 4.98 3.85 -3.78
CA ILE A 38 5.23 3.36 -2.42
C ILE A 38 6.51 2.52 -2.41
N LYS A 39 7.31 2.61 -1.34
CA LYS A 39 8.53 1.79 -1.23
C LYS A 39 8.20 0.29 -1.37
N PRO A 40 9.04 -0.47 -2.10
CA PRO A 40 8.78 -1.88 -2.36
C PRO A 40 9.02 -2.72 -1.10
N LEU A 41 8.09 -3.65 -0.83
CA LEU A 41 8.24 -4.72 0.16
C LEU A 41 8.71 -5.97 -0.58
N LYS A 42 9.89 -6.50 -0.24
CA LYS A 42 10.59 -7.53 -1.03
C LYS A 42 10.44 -8.92 -0.45
N THR A 43 10.18 -9.02 0.85
CA THR A 43 10.14 -10.28 1.57
C THR A 43 8.79 -10.48 2.26
N GLU A 44 8.44 -11.74 2.48
CA GLU A 44 7.22 -12.08 3.24
C GLU A 44 7.30 -11.59 4.69
N ALA A 45 8.50 -11.52 5.27
CA ALA A 45 8.72 -10.95 6.60
C ALA A 45 8.43 -9.44 6.64
N GLU A 46 8.83 -8.70 5.61
CA GLU A 46 8.49 -7.27 5.48
C GLU A 46 6.99 -7.07 5.29
N LEU A 47 6.33 -7.91 4.46
CA LEU A 47 4.87 -7.87 4.28
C LEU A 47 4.15 -8.14 5.60
N GLU A 48 4.57 -9.13 6.37
CA GLU A 48 3.95 -9.45 7.65
C GLU A 48 4.17 -8.36 8.70
N ALA A 49 5.38 -7.80 8.78
CA ALA A 49 5.68 -6.66 9.65
C ALA A 49 4.80 -5.45 9.29
N GLU A 50 4.63 -5.18 7.99
CA GLU A 50 3.76 -4.13 7.49
C GLU A 50 2.29 -4.38 7.83
N ARG A 51 1.82 -5.62 7.67
CA ARG A 51 0.45 -6.02 8.03
C ARG A 51 0.16 -5.76 9.51
N ILE A 52 1.08 -6.18 10.39
CA ILE A 52 0.95 -5.99 11.84
C ILE A 52 0.93 -4.50 12.16
N PHE A 53 1.89 -3.74 11.61
CA PHE A 53 1.95 -2.29 11.82
C PHE A 53 0.65 -1.59 11.40
N LEU A 54 0.20 -1.81 10.17
CA LEU A 54 -0.97 -1.10 9.63
C LEU A 54 -2.25 -1.51 10.35
N SER A 55 -2.39 -2.78 10.72
CA SER A 55 -3.55 -3.23 11.50
C SER A 55 -3.63 -2.51 12.84
N THR A 56 -2.51 -2.39 13.55
CA THR A 56 -2.44 -1.72 14.86
C THR A 56 -2.57 -0.21 14.75
N ALA A 57 -1.87 0.42 13.80
CA ALA A 57 -1.89 1.86 13.62
C ALA A 57 -3.27 2.37 13.18
N LEU A 58 -3.93 1.64 12.29
CA LEU A 58 -5.25 2.02 11.78
C LEU A 58 -6.35 1.83 12.84
N SER A 59 -6.32 0.72 13.60
CA SER A 59 -7.28 0.53 14.70
C SER A 59 -7.09 1.60 15.78
N THR A 60 -5.83 1.94 16.10
CA THR A 60 -5.50 2.98 17.07
C THR A 60 -5.98 4.35 16.59
N TRP A 61 -5.82 4.67 15.30
CA TRP A 61 -6.36 5.92 14.76
C TRP A 61 -7.88 5.97 14.86
N LEU A 62 -8.59 4.91 14.51
CA LEU A 62 -10.05 4.86 14.64
C LEU A 62 -10.51 5.02 16.09
N ASP A 63 -9.82 4.38 17.04
CA ASP A 63 -10.10 4.50 18.47
C ASP A 63 -9.84 5.92 19.02
N GLU A 64 -8.86 6.63 18.46
CA GLU A 64 -8.50 8.00 18.87
C GLU A 64 -9.40 9.07 18.23
N GLU A 65 -9.83 8.87 16.98
CA GLU A 65 -10.74 9.78 16.28
C GLU A 65 -12.18 9.68 16.82
N TRP A 66 -12.56 8.48 17.26
CA TRP A 66 -13.91 8.17 17.72
C TRP A 66 -13.92 7.64 19.15
N THR A 67 -14.85 6.75 19.47
CA THR A 67 -14.84 5.99 20.73
C THR A 67 -14.22 4.63 20.50
N VAL A 68 -13.61 4.05 21.52
CA VAL A 68 -13.02 2.71 21.42
C VAL A 68 -14.09 1.68 21.07
N LEU A 69 -13.88 0.93 19.99
CA LEU A 69 -14.84 -0.04 19.46
C LEU A 69 -14.15 -1.32 18.95
N PRO A 70 -14.72 -2.52 19.19
CA PRO A 70 -14.17 -3.75 18.63
C PRO A 70 -14.19 -3.76 17.08
N GLU A 71 -15.10 -3.01 16.46
CA GLU A 71 -15.17 -2.82 15.02
C GLU A 71 -13.89 -2.21 14.43
N HIS A 72 -13.16 -1.39 15.20
CA HIS A 72 -11.91 -0.77 14.75
C HIS A 72 -10.80 -1.78 14.53
N GLN A 73 -10.70 -2.80 15.39
CA GLN A 73 -9.76 -3.91 15.20
C GLN A 73 -10.10 -4.70 13.94
N ARG A 74 -11.40 -4.91 13.69
CA ARG A 74 -11.89 -5.62 12.50
C ARG A 74 -11.57 -4.85 11.22
N LEU A 75 -11.82 -3.53 11.20
CA LEU A 75 -11.51 -2.66 10.06
C LEU A 75 -9.98 -2.57 9.84
N GLY A 76 -9.21 -2.34 10.89
CA GLY A 76 -7.75 -2.28 10.84
C GLY A 76 -7.14 -3.56 10.25
N LYS A 77 -7.58 -4.72 10.74
CA LYS A 77 -7.14 -6.02 10.22
C LYS A 77 -7.50 -6.21 8.75
N ALA A 78 -8.76 -5.96 8.38
CA ALA A 78 -9.24 -6.17 7.01
C ALA A 78 -8.53 -5.26 5.99
N ALA A 79 -8.25 -4.00 6.36
CA ALA A 79 -7.55 -3.05 5.52
C ALA A 79 -6.06 -3.42 5.38
N ALA A 80 -5.39 -3.81 6.47
CA ALA A 80 -4.01 -4.25 6.43
C ALA A 80 -3.82 -5.53 5.60
N GLU A 81 -4.72 -6.51 5.73
CA GLU A 81 -4.73 -7.74 4.93
C GLU A 81 -4.92 -7.46 3.43
N ALA A 82 -5.87 -6.59 3.09
CA ALA A 82 -6.10 -6.18 1.70
C ALA A 82 -4.89 -5.42 1.13
N TYR A 83 -4.30 -4.50 1.90
CA TYR A 83 -3.09 -3.77 1.50
C TYR A 83 -1.95 -4.74 1.17
N VAL A 84 -1.58 -5.66 2.06
CA VAL A 84 -0.47 -6.59 1.78
C VAL A 84 -0.77 -7.55 0.63
N ALA A 85 -2.03 -7.89 0.38
CA ALA A 85 -2.41 -8.67 -0.80
C ALA A 85 -2.15 -7.88 -2.09
N LEU A 86 -2.49 -6.59 -2.14
CA LEU A 86 -2.19 -5.70 -3.27
C LEU A 86 -0.68 -5.53 -3.46
N ARG A 87 0.07 -5.28 -2.36
CA ARG A 87 1.53 -5.15 -2.42
C ARG A 87 2.20 -6.44 -2.91
N ARG A 88 1.74 -7.61 -2.47
CA ARG A 88 2.21 -8.92 -2.97
C ARG A 88 1.90 -9.11 -4.46
N GLY A 89 0.82 -8.51 -4.96
CA GLY A 89 0.45 -8.48 -6.37
C GLY A 89 1.28 -7.51 -7.23
N GLY A 90 2.14 -6.70 -6.62
CA GLY A 90 3.00 -5.73 -7.32
C GLY A 90 2.36 -4.36 -7.55
N ASP A 91 1.26 -4.02 -6.87
CA ASP A 91 0.66 -2.70 -6.97
C ASP A 91 1.39 -1.69 -6.06
N ASP A 92 2.35 -0.96 -6.63
CA ASP A 92 3.18 0.04 -5.95
C ASP A 92 2.69 1.49 -6.13
N ASP A 93 1.74 1.75 -7.03
CA ASP A 93 1.25 3.11 -7.27
C ASP A 93 0.26 3.53 -6.18
N MET A 94 0.53 4.64 -5.52
CA MET A 94 -0.27 5.12 -4.39
C MET A 94 -1.74 5.28 -4.75
N GLY A 95 -2.03 5.90 -5.90
CA GLY A 95 -3.41 6.12 -6.33
C GLY A 95 -4.14 4.83 -6.63
N SER A 96 -3.46 3.90 -7.32
CA SER A 96 -3.98 2.55 -7.58
C SER A 96 -4.25 1.79 -6.28
N VAL A 97 -3.31 1.82 -5.33
CA VAL A 97 -3.44 1.14 -4.04
C VAL A 97 -4.62 1.68 -3.24
N VAL A 98 -4.82 3.01 -3.14
CA VAL A 98 -5.97 3.59 -2.42
C VAL A 98 -7.28 3.12 -3.02
N LEU A 99 -7.43 3.18 -4.35
CA LEU A 99 -8.68 2.82 -5.02
C LEU A 99 -8.96 1.31 -4.95
N SER A 100 -7.93 0.49 -5.14
CA SER A 100 -8.04 -0.97 -5.03
C SER A 100 -8.37 -1.38 -3.59
N LEU A 101 -7.73 -0.76 -2.60
CA LEU A 101 -8.00 -1.01 -1.19
C LEU A 101 -9.42 -0.60 -0.80
N ALA A 102 -9.88 0.59 -1.22
CA ALA A 102 -11.25 1.03 -0.98
C ALA A 102 -12.27 0.06 -1.60
N SER A 103 -11.96 -0.48 -2.79
CA SER A 103 -12.80 -1.47 -3.46
C SER A 103 -12.86 -2.79 -2.69
N GLU A 104 -11.71 -3.28 -2.20
CA GLU A 104 -11.65 -4.47 -1.33
C GLU A 104 -12.41 -4.29 -0.02
N LEU A 105 -12.53 -3.06 0.48
CA LEU A 105 -13.25 -2.76 1.71
C LEU A 105 -14.77 -2.63 1.53
N LEU A 106 -15.31 -2.65 0.30
CA LEU A 106 -16.76 -2.63 0.03
C LEU A 106 -17.49 -3.93 0.37
N ARG A 107 -16.78 -4.94 0.87
CA ARG A 107 -17.32 -6.24 1.26
C ARG A 107 -18.50 -6.10 2.25
N PRO A 108 -19.68 -6.72 1.98
CA PRO A 108 -20.88 -6.56 2.80
C PRO A 108 -20.67 -6.85 4.29
N GLU A 109 -19.76 -7.76 4.61
CA GLU A 109 -19.46 -8.17 5.98
C GLU A 109 -18.89 -7.03 6.83
N LEU A 110 -18.27 -6.02 6.21
CA LEU A 110 -17.70 -4.85 6.89
C LEU A 110 -18.72 -3.72 7.05
N SER A 111 -19.90 -3.79 6.43
CA SER A 111 -20.89 -2.70 6.43
C SER A 111 -21.31 -2.28 7.84
N ALA A 112 -21.52 -3.25 8.74
CA ALA A 112 -21.87 -2.94 10.14
C ALA A 112 -20.72 -2.26 10.90
N ALA A 113 -19.47 -2.64 10.60
CA ALA A 113 -18.30 -2.04 11.21
C ALA A 113 -18.13 -0.58 10.76
N PHE A 114 -18.23 -0.31 9.45
CA PHE A 114 -18.22 1.05 8.92
C PHE A 114 -19.33 1.93 9.49
N HIS A 115 -20.55 1.39 9.60
CA HIS A 115 -21.67 2.11 10.21
C HIS A 115 -21.39 2.47 11.68
N ALA A 116 -20.85 1.54 12.47
CA ALA A 116 -20.51 1.79 13.87
C ALA A 116 -19.38 2.82 14.04
N SER A 117 -18.42 2.82 13.11
CA SER A 117 -17.23 3.67 13.14
C SER A 117 -17.39 5.02 12.45
N PHE A 118 -18.59 5.37 11.94
CA PHE A 118 -18.85 6.64 11.24
C PHE A 118 -17.86 6.94 10.09
N THR A 119 -17.32 5.90 9.45
CA THR A 119 -16.31 6.00 8.38
C THR A 119 -16.73 5.22 7.16
N GLY A 120 -16.11 5.52 6.01
CA GLY A 120 -16.28 4.77 4.77
C GLY A 120 -15.03 3.99 4.33
N PRO A 121 -15.19 3.07 3.36
CA PRO A 121 -14.09 2.33 2.74
C PRO A 121 -12.98 3.23 2.20
N PHE A 122 -13.35 4.34 1.55
CA PHE A 122 -12.38 5.29 0.99
C PHE A 122 -11.61 6.03 2.10
N ASP A 123 -12.27 6.45 3.17
CA ASP A 123 -11.63 7.17 4.28
C ASP A 123 -10.57 6.29 4.95
N VAL A 124 -10.92 5.02 5.21
CA VAL A 124 -10.01 4.04 5.82
C VAL A 124 -8.86 3.69 4.86
N ALA A 125 -9.14 3.50 3.57
CA ALA A 125 -8.11 3.21 2.58
C ALA A 125 -7.11 4.37 2.43
N ASN A 126 -7.63 5.60 2.32
CA ASN A 126 -6.83 6.80 2.23
C ASN A 126 -5.96 6.96 3.47
N LYS A 127 -6.55 6.86 4.68
CA LYS A 127 -5.81 6.99 5.94
C LYS A 127 -4.70 5.95 6.11
N LEU A 128 -4.95 4.70 5.71
CA LEU A 128 -3.94 3.64 5.73
C LEU A 128 -2.75 4.01 4.83
N VAL A 129 -3.01 4.48 3.62
CA VAL A 129 -1.93 4.86 2.67
C VAL A 129 -1.20 6.13 3.13
N GLU A 130 -1.89 7.08 3.77
CA GLU A 130 -1.24 8.23 4.42
C GLU A 130 -0.23 7.77 5.47
N MET A 131 -0.56 6.76 6.29
CA MET A 131 0.38 6.20 7.29
C MET A 131 1.62 5.58 6.64
N VAL A 132 1.45 4.88 5.53
CA VAL A 132 2.56 4.33 4.72
C VAL A 132 3.44 5.47 4.20
N MET A 133 2.83 6.48 3.58
CA MET A 133 3.56 7.64 3.05
C MET A 133 4.31 8.42 4.13
N MET A 134 3.70 8.62 5.30
CA MET A 134 4.34 9.29 6.43
C MET A 134 5.53 8.48 6.96
N ARG A 135 5.43 7.15 7.06
CA ARG A 135 6.57 6.28 7.39
C ARG A 135 7.65 6.32 6.34
N ASP A 136 7.27 6.56 5.09
CA ASP A 136 8.22 6.75 4.02
C ASP A 136 8.97 8.07 4.07
N GLY A 137 8.56 8.99 4.94
CA GLY A 137 9.12 10.33 5.09
C GLY A 137 8.45 11.38 4.20
N CYS A 138 7.30 11.05 3.60
CA CYS A 138 6.54 12.01 2.80
C CYS A 138 5.87 13.05 3.70
N ASP A 139 5.76 14.26 3.19
CA ASP A 139 4.83 15.24 3.73
C ASP A 139 3.47 15.03 3.09
N VAL A 140 2.47 14.72 3.92
CA VAL A 140 1.14 14.30 3.49
C VAL A 140 0.15 15.35 3.94
N CYS A 141 -0.65 15.88 3.01
CA CYS A 141 -1.68 16.85 3.34
C CYS A 141 -2.76 16.23 4.24
N CYS A 142 -3.47 17.07 4.99
CA CYS A 142 -4.59 16.64 5.84
C CYS A 142 -4.20 15.71 7.00
N THR A 143 -2.95 15.77 7.44
CA THR A 143 -2.45 15.08 8.65
C THR A 143 -2.23 16.05 9.80
N SER A 144 -2.16 15.52 11.01
CA SER A 144 -1.91 16.24 12.26
C SER A 144 -0.63 15.75 12.93
N PRO A 145 -0.04 16.52 13.86
CA PRO A 145 1.08 16.05 14.68
C PRO A 145 0.77 14.73 15.41
N ALA A 146 -0.50 14.53 15.83
CA ALA A 146 -0.95 13.31 16.49
C ALA A 146 -0.80 12.06 15.59
N ASP A 147 -0.88 12.21 14.26
CA ASP A 147 -0.66 11.10 13.34
C ASP A 147 0.80 10.61 13.34
N ARG A 148 1.76 11.53 13.38
CA ARG A 148 3.19 11.20 13.46
C ARG A 148 3.52 10.59 14.81
N GLU A 149 3.01 11.18 15.89
CA GLU A 149 3.18 10.64 17.24
C GLU A 149 2.59 9.22 17.37
N ARG A 150 1.45 8.94 16.72
CA ARG A 150 0.85 7.61 16.70
C ARG A 150 1.76 6.59 16.00
N ILE A 151 2.31 6.94 14.84
CA ILE A 151 3.26 6.08 14.13
C ILE A 151 4.44 5.74 15.04
N ASP A 152 5.00 6.73 15.75
CA ASP A 152 6.12 6.53 16.67
C ASP A 152 5.74 5.65 17.88
N ARG A 153 4.55 5.86 18.46
CA ARG A 153 4.03 5.00 19.55
C ARG A 153 3.89 3.56 19.08
N VAL A 154 3.29 3.33 17.92
CA VAL A 154 3.09 1.96 17.37
C VAL A 154 4.43 1.30 17.05
N ASN A 155 5.38 2.03 16.45
CA ASN A 155 6.73 1.50 16.20
C ASN A 155 7.42 1.09 17.51
N THR A 156 7.26 1.89 18.57
CA THR A 156 7.82 1.59 19.90
C THR A 156 7.18 0.33 20.49
N LEU A 157 5.85 0.22 20.45
CA LEU A 157 5.11 -0.95 20.94
C LEU A 157 5.52 -2.25 20.24
N LEU A 158 5.65 -2.21 18.90
CA LEU A 158 6.05 -3.38 18.11
C LEU A 158 7.51 -3.76 18.34
N SER A 159 8.39 -2.79 18.60
CA SER A 159 9.81 -3.04 18.88
C SER A 159 10.04 -3.58 20.30
N SER A 160 9.17 -3.26 21.26
CA SER A 160 9.30 -3.70 22.66
C SER A 160 8.70 -5.09 22.93
N GLY A 161 8.10 -5.74 21.93
CA GLY A 161 7.44 -7.05 22.09
C GLY A 161 6.26 -7.04 23.07
N SER A 162 5.70 -5.86 23.37
CA SER A 162 4.55 -5.70 24.25
C SER A 162 3.28 -5.68 23.40
N MET A 163 2.75 -6.87 23.11
CA MET A 163 1.41 -7.07 22.55
C MET A 163 0.65 -8.08 23.39
#